data_AF-A0A2N3Y463-F1
#
_entry.id   AF-A0A2N3Y463-F1
#
_cell.length_a   1.000
_cell.length_b   1.000
_cell.length_c   1.000
_cell.angle_alpha   90.00
_cell.angle_beta   90.00
_cell.angle_gamma   90.00
#
_symmetry.space_group_name_H-M   'P 1'
#
loop_
_entity.id
_entity.type
_entity.pdbx_description
1 polymer ?
#
loop_
_entity_poly.entity_id
_entity_poly.type
_entity_poly.pdbx_seq_one_letter_code
_entity_poly.pdbx_strand_id
1 'polypeptide(L)'
;MTRPADWSLELQLEQVEQEAVHPDVKASIMDAIRYMHSGRSQKRRGGRELVRLLEIARLRASEEVEWHVVRLVQDSLDYLNGSFLKLDFEERYHIHQERYSSDLIT
;
A
#
# COMPACT_ATOMS: atom_id res chain seq x y z
N MET A 1 -0.06 16.38 -7.03
CA MET A 1 -0.26 16.38 -5.55
C MET A 1 -0.38 14.92 -5.14
N THR A 2 0.35 14.47 -4.12
CA THR A 2 0.25 13.08 -3.64
C THR A 2 -0.79 13.00 -2.52
N ARG A 3 -1.66 11.99 -2.57
CA ARG A 3 -2.69 11.70 -1.57
C ARG A 3 -2.00 11.29 -0.24
N PRO A 4 -2.58 11.63 0.92
CA PRO A 4 -2.16 11.01 2.17
C PRO A 4 -2.39 9.50 2.11
N ALA A 5 -1.51 8.74 2.77
CA ALA A 5 -1.71 7.31 2.97
C ALA A 5 -2.95 7.07 3.85
N ASP A 6 -3.67 5.99 3.59
CA ASP A 6 -4.85 5.60 4.34
C ASP A 6 -4.91 4.09 4.57
N TRP A 7 -5.95 3.66 5.29
CA TRP A 7 -6.15 2.26 5.68
C TRP A 7 -6.24 1.32 4.48
N SER A 8 -6.89 1.76 3.40
CA SER A 8 -7.09 0.95 2.20
C SER A 8 -5.75 0.66 1.52
N LEU A 9 -4.88 1.66 1.41
CA LEU A 9 -3.52 1.45 0.90
C LEU A 9 -2.70 0.49 1.78
N GLU A 10 -2.85 0.56 3.10
CA GLU A 10 -2.13 -0.33 4.02
C GLU A 10 -2.51 -1.79 3.81
N LEU A 11 -3.81 -2.10 3.84
CA LEU A 11 -4.31 -3.45 3.64
C LEU A 11 -3.87 -4.03 2.30
N GLN A 12 -3.91 -3.21 1.25
CA GLN A 12 -3.45 -3.64 -0.06
C GLN A 12 -1.95 -3.97 -0.02
N LEU A 13 -1.10 -3.13 0.60
CA LEU A 13 0.33 -3.39 0.67
C LEU A 13 0.68 -4.60 1.54
N GLU A 14 -0.10 -4.88 2.60
CA GLU A 14 0.02 -6.11 3.39
C GLU A 14 -0.29 -7.34 2.54
N GLN A 15 -1.32 -7.29 1.70
CA GLN A 15 -1.61 -8.37 0.76
C GLN A 15 -0.48 -8.54 -0.28
N VAL A 16 0.04 -7.43 -0.82
CA VAL A 16 1.15 -7.48 -1.79
C VAL A 16 2.42 -8.08 -1.17
N GLU A 17 2.71 -7.80 0.10
CA GLU A 17 3.82 -8.43 0.82
C GLU A 17 3.65 -9.95 0.94
N GLN A 18 2.42 -10.41 1.21
CA GLN A 18 2.11 -11.84 1.29
C GLN A 18 2.30 -12.54 -0.05
N GLU A 19 1.94 -11.87 -1.15
CA GLU A 19 2.08 -12.40 -2.51
C GLU A 19 3.51 -12.38 -3.04
N ALA A 20 4.36 -11.49 -2.53
CA ALA A 20 5.76 -11.43 -2.91
C ALA A 20 6.50 -12.71 -2.49
N VAL A 21 7.31 -13.27 -3.37
CA VAL A 21 8.06 -14.51 -3.13
C VAL A 21 9.49 -14.21 -2.69
N HIS A 22 10.15 -13.25 -3.33
CA HIS A 22 11.55 -12.94 -3.08
C HIS A 22 11.71 -12.12 -1.78
N PRO A 23 12.66 -12.50 -0.88
CA PRO A 23 12.85 -11.82 0.40
C PRO A 23 13.13 -10.32 0.27
N ASP A 24 13.89 -9.90 -0.75
CA ASP A 24 14.22 -8.48 -0.94
C ASP A 24 13.00 -7.66 -1.41
N VAL A 25 12.11 -8.28 -2.19
CA VAL A 25 10.85 -7.66 -2.61
C VAL A 25 9.95 -7.49 -1.38
N LYS A 26 9.78 -8.54 -0.56
CA LYS A 26 9.07 -8.46 0.72
C LYS A 26 9.62 -7.37 1.64
N ALA A 27 10.94 -7.33 1.81
CA ALA A 27 11.60 -6.33 2.68
C ALA A 27 11.32 -4.91 2.20
N SER A 28 11.38 -4.67 0.88
CA SER A 28 11.11 -3.35 0.31
C SER A 28 9.65 -2.90 0.48
N ILE A 29 8.68 -3.82 0.38
CA ILE A 29 7.27 -3.53 0.64
C ILE A 29 7.05 -3.24 2.15
N MET A 30 7.67 -4.04 3.01
CA MET A 30 7.63 -3.87 4.47
C MET A 30 8.19 -2.51 4.91
N ASP A 31 9.23 -2.00 4.25
CA ASP A 31 9.77 -0.66 4.53
C ASP A 31 8.77 0.45 4.22
N ALA A 32 7.96 0.31 3.17
CA ALA A 32 6.87 1.23 2.86
C ALA A 32 5.77 1.20 3.95
N ILE A 33 5.38 0.00 4.39
CA ILE A 33 4.39 -0.20 5.47
C ILE A 33 4.90 0.44 6.78
N ARG A 34 6.14 0.14 7.17
CA ARG A 34 6.77 0.74 8.36
C ARG A 34 6.85 2.25 8.27
N TYR A 35 7.16 2.80 7.10
CA TYR A 35 7.14 4.24 6.89
C TYR A 35 5.74 4.81 7.13
N MET A 36 4.68 4.16 6.62
CA MET A 36 3.29 4.57 6.87
C MET A 36 2.96 4.60 8.36
N HIS A 37 3.44 3.63 9.14
CA HIS A 37 3.24 3.58 10.59
C HIS A 37 4.12 4.56 11.38
N SER A 38 5.20 5.08 10.80
CA SER A 38 6.12 6.03 11.47
C SER A 38 5.55 7.45 11.68
N GLY A 39 4.28 7.70 11.33
CA GLY A 39 3.62 8.99 11.48
C GLY A 39 3.49 9.43 12.94
N ARG A 40 3.62 10.74 13.20
CA ARG A 40 3.25 11.32 14.51
C ARG A 40 1.72 11.49 14.52
N SER A 41 1.03 10.81 15.45
CA SER A 41 -0.45 10.66 15.60
C SER A 41 -1.04 9.42 14.92
N GLN A 42 -2.33 9.14 15.19
CA GLN A 42 -3.15 8.06 14.62
C GLN A 42 -3.33 8.12 13.08
N LYS A 43 -2.55 8.95 12.38
CA LYS A 43 -2.61 9.14 10.92
C LYS A 43 -1.42 8.48 10.25
N ARG A 44 -1.69 7.68 9.23
CA ARG A 44 -0.68 7.06 8.37
C ARG A 44 0.14 8.13 7.64
N ARG A 45 1.45 7.93 7.61
CA ARG A 45 2.39 8.81 6.94
C ARG A 45 2.39 8.53 5.45
N GLY A 46 2.14 9.56 4.64
CA GLY A 46 2.23 9.48 3.18
C GLY A 46 3.29 10.41 2.62
N GLY A 47 3.00 10.95 1.44
CA GLY A 47 3.82 11.95 0.77
C GLY A 47 4.93 11.35 -0.10
N ARG A 48 5.85 12.21 -0.54
CA ARG A 48 6.89 11.86 -1.53
C ARG A 48 7.78 10.69 -1.10
N GLU A 49 8.06 10.57 0.19
CA GLU A 49 8.91 9.47 0.67
C GLU A 49 8.21 8.11 0.59
N LEU A 50 6.89 8.05 0.82
CA LEU A 50 6.13 6.81 0.59
C LEU A 50 6.16 6.44 -0.90
N VAL A 51 5.97 7.41 -1.79
CA VAL A 51 6.06 7.20 -3.24
C VAL A 51 7.45 6.66 -3.61
N ARG A 52 8.52 7.25 -3.09
CA ARG A 52 9.90 6.79 -3.33
C ARG A 52 10.12 5.35 -2.87
N LEU A 53 9.61 4.97 -1.69
CA LEU A 53 9.72 3.60 -1.18
C LEU A 53 8.97 2.60 -2.07
N LEU A 54 7.78 2.96 -2.54
CA LEU A 54 7.01 2.12 -3.47
C LEU A 54 7.65 2.02 -4.86
N GLU A 55 8.29 3.08 -5.35
CA GLU A 55 9.09 3.02 -6.59
C GLU A 55 10.26 2.05 -6.45
N ILE A 56 10.93 2.05 -5.29
CA ILE A 56 11.99 1.08 -4.98
C ILE A 56 11.44 -0.34 -4.94
N ALA A 57 10.32 -0.56 -4.24
CA ALA A 57 9.70 -1.89 -4.16
C ALA A 57 9.31 -2.42 -5.55
N ARG A 58 8.74 -1.55 -6.40
CA ARG A 58 8.41 -1.89 -7.79
C ARG A 58 9.65 -2.22 -8.62
N LEU A 59 10.75 -1.49 -8.45
CA LEU A 59 12.01 -1.78 -9.12
C LEU A 59 12.55 -3.15 -8.70
N ARG A 60 12.58 -3.44 -7.39
CA ARG A 60 13.02 -4.76 -6.88
C ARG A 60 12.17 -5.90 -7.42
N ALA A 61 10.84 -5.75 -7.41
CA ALA A 61 9.95 -6.75 -7.99
C ALA A 61 10.20 -6.97 -9.49
N SER A 62 10.56 -5.91 -10.23
CA SER A 62 10.91 -6.02 -11.64
C SER A 62 12.26 -6.72 -11.86
N GLU A 63 13.25 -6.49 -11.00
CA GLU A 63 14.56 -7.15 -11.06
C GLU A 63 14.42 -8.66 -10.83
N GLU A 64 13.54 -9.05 -9.91
CA GLU A 64 13.25 -10.45 -9.56
C GLU A 64 12.13 -11.09 -10.40
N VAL A 65 11.66 -10.40 -11.45
CA VAL A 65 10.66 -10.92 -12.42
C VAL A 65 9.30 -11.25 -11.77
N GLU A 66 8.99 -10.63 -10.63
CA GLU A 66 7.70 -10.75 -9.93
C GLU A 66 6.65 -9.80 -10.54
N TRP A 67 6.30 -10.03 -11.82
CA TRP A 67 5.44 -9.12 -12.59
C TRP A 67 4.06 -8.87 -11.97
N HIS A 68 3.53 -9.86 -11.24
CA HIS A 68 2.29 -9.68 -10.51
C HIS A 68 2.43 -8.59 -9.44
N VAL A 69 3.47 -8.68 -8.62
CA VAL A 69 3.81 -7.69 -7.58
C VAL A 69 4.09 -6.32 -8.20
N VAL A 70 4.83 -6.25 -9.31
CA VAL A 70 5.07 -5.00 -10.05
C VAL A 70 3.75 -4.30 -10.37
N ARG A 71 2.75 -5.04 -10.85
CA ARG A 71 1.44 -4.47 -11.21
C ARG A 71 0.70 -3.97 -9.98
N LEU A 72 0.71 -4.74 -8.88
CA LEU A 72 0.02 -4.37 -7.64
C LEU A 72 0.63 -3.15 -6.96
N VAL A 73 1.97 -3.04 -6.96
CA VAL A 73 2.66 -1.85 -6.45
C VAL A 73 2.40 -0.63 -7.35
N GLN A 74 2.30 -0.82 -8.67
CA GLN A 74 1.91 0.24 -9.59
C GLN A 74 0.50 0.77 -9.31
N ASP A 75 -0.47 -0.11 -9.06
CA ASP A 75 -1.84 0.31 -8.73
C ASP A 75 -1.88 1.15 -7.43
N SER A 76 -1.01 0.85 -6.46
CA SER A 76 -0.83 1.66 -5.24
C SER A 76 -0.18 3.02 -5.50
N LEU A 77 0.77 3.11 -6.43
CA LEU A 77 1.33 4.39 -6.89
C LEU A 77 0.26 5.23 -7.61
N ASP A 78 -0.54 4.61 -8.48
CA ASP A 78 -1.62 5.28 -9.21
C ASP A 78 -2.69 5.81 -8.24
N TYR A 79 -3.01 5.03 -7.19
CA TYR A 79 -3.90 5.45 -6.12
C TYR A 79 -3.37 6.68 -5.36
N LEU A 80 -2.09 6.66 -4.97
CA LEU A 80 -1.45 7.80 -4.29
C LEU A 80 -1.35 9.05 -5.18
N ASN A 81 -1.23 8.88 -6.49
CA ASN A 81 -1.19 9.99 -7.45
C ASN A 81 -2.58 10.53 -7.83
N GLY A 82 -3.66 9.85 -7.40
CA GLY A 82 -5.03 10.21 -7.73
C GLY A 82 -5.46 9.80 -9.13
N SER A 83 -4.65 8.99 -9.83
CA SER A 83 -4.98 8.38 -11.11
C SER A 83 -5.93 7.18 -10.96
N PHE A 84 -6.06 6.66 -9.74
CA PHE A 84 -6.98 5.59 -9.40
C PHE A 84 -7.86 6.01 -8.23
N LEU A 85 -9.19 5.97 -8.41
CA LEU A 85 -10.14 6.43 -7.40
C LEU A 85 -10.18 5.45 -6.22
N LYS A 86 -10.57 5.97 -5.05
CA LYS A 86 -10.65 5.15 -3.83
C LYS A 86 -11.66 4.03 -3.93
N LEU A 87 -12.85 4.31 -4.47
CA LEU A 87 -13.90 3.32 -4.61
C LEU A 87 -13.41 2.18 -5.52
N ASP A 88 -12.87 2.53 -6.69
CA ASP A 88 -12.31 1.56 -7.64
C ASP A 88 -11.16 0.74 -7.03
N PHE A 89 -10.30 1.37 -6.21
CA PHE A 89 -9.22 0.70 -5.50
C PHE A 89 -9.75 -0.29 -4.45
N GLU A 90 -10.71 0.13 -3.63
CA GLU A 90 -11.31 -0.73 -2.61
C GLU A 90 -12.08 -1.90 -3.24
N GLU A 91 -12.84 -1.65 -4.31
CA GLU A 91 -13.57 -2.69 -5.04
C GLU A 91 -12.62 -3.71 -5.68
N ARG A 92 -11.58 -3.23 -6.37
CA ARG A 92 -10.62 -4.08 -7.09
C ARG A 92 -9.88 -5.06 -6.18
N TYR A 93 -9.60 -4.64 -4.95
CA TYR A 93 -8.87 -5.45 -3.98
C TYR A 93 -9.77 -6.07 -2.92
N HIS A 94 -11.10 -6.03 -3.11
CA HIS A 94 -12.06 -6.53 -2.13
C HIS A 94 -11.76 -6.03 -0.70
N ILE A 95 -11.31 -4.78 -0.60
CA ILE A 95 -11.03 -4.11 0.66
C ILE A 95 -12.39 -3.74 1.24
N HIS A 96 -13.03 -4.72 1.85
CA HIS A 96 -14.28 -4.52 2.54
C HIS A 96 -13.98 -3.75 3.82
N GLN A 97 -14.59 -2.57 3.94
CA GLN A 97 -14.66 -1.92 5.22
C GLN A 97 -15.45 -2.83 6.17
N GLU A 98 -14.77 -3.55 7.05
CA GLU A 98 -15.32 -3.77 8.40
C GLU A 98 -15.35 -2.42 9.12
N ARG A 99 -16.21 -1.50 8.63
CA ARG A 99 -16.61 -0.27 9.31
C ARG A 99 -17.74 -0.57 10.30
N TYR A 100 -17.68 -1.69 11.02
CA TYR A 100 -18.63 -1.97 12.09
C TYR A 100 -17.95 -2.87 13.12
N SER A 101 -17.17 -2.29 14.03
CA SER A 101 -16.90 -2.84 15.38
C SER A 101 -16.05 -1.87 16.22
N SER A 102 -16.53 -0.65 16.46
CA SER A 102 -16.08 0.12 17.63
C SER A 102 -17.14 1.07 18.22
N ASP A 103 -18.36 1.10 17.68
CA ASP A 103 -19.48 1.91 18.23
C ASP A 103 -20.66 1.05 18.72
N LEU A 104 -20.47 -0.25 18.92
CA LEU A 104 -21.50 -1.13 19.50
C LEU A 104 -20.92 -2.13 20.51
N ILE A 105 -20.03 -1.70 21.40
CA ILE A 105 -19.85 -2.37 22.71
C ILE A 105 -19.63 -1.30 23.80
N THR A 106 -20.73 -1.05 24.51
CA THR A 106 -20.89 -0.46 25.87
C THR A 106 -20.55 1.01 26.09
#